data_AF-A0A0M8VIR8-F1
#
_entry.id   AF-A0A0M8VIR8-F1
#
_cell.length_a   1.000
_cell.length_b   1.000
_cell.length_c   1.000
_cell.angle_alpha   90.00
_cell.angle_beta   90.00
_cell.angle_gamma   90.00
#
_symmetry.space_group_name_H-M   'P 1'
#
loop_
_entity.id
_entity.type
_entity.pdbx_description
1 polymer ?
#
loop_
_entity_poly.entity_id
_entity_poly.type
_entity_poly.pdbx_seq_one_letter_code
_entity_poly.pdbx_strand_id
1 'polypeptide(L)'
;MRIFDPHIHMTSRTTDDYEAMYAAGVRAVVEPSFWLGQPRTSPTTFLDYFDSLLGWEPFRAAQYGIAHHCTLALNPKEANDPRCLPVLDELPRYLVKDQVVAVGEIGYDSMTPAEDAALAAQLQLAAEHELPALVHTPHRDKLAGLRRTVDVVRESALSPDRVLLDHLNETTVKEAKDSGCWLGFSVYPDTKMDEERMVAILRAHGPERVLVNSAADWGRSDPLKTRKVADLMLAEGFTEDDVDRVLWRNPVAFYGLSGRLNLRVDTTDTTHEGNSILRGGE
;
A
#
# COMPACT_ATOMS: atom_id res chain seq x y z
N MET A 1 22.06 1.92 -1.17
CA MET A 1 20.80 1.44 -0.57
C MET A 1 19.69 1.56 -1.60
N ARG A 2 18.80 0.57 -1.67
CA ARG A 2 17.60 0.57 -2.52
C ARG A 2 16.37 0.45 -1.62
N ILE A 3 15.33 1.19 -1.93
CA ILE A 3 14.11 1.25 -1.12
C ILE A 3 12.90 0.98 -2.03
N PHE A 4 12.01 0.14 -1.54
CA PHE A 4 10.68 -0.08 -2.06
C PHE A 4 9.71 0.48 -1.01
N ASP A 5 8.97 1.54 -1.33
CA ASP A 5 7.87 2.02 -0.48
C ASP A 5 6.58 1.21 -0.79
N PRO A 6 6.16 0.29 0.10
CA PRO A 6 5.10 -0.66 -0.22
C PRO A 6 3.69 -0.09 -0.05
N HIS A 7 3.54 1.18 0.35
CA HIS A 7 2.24 1.84 0.46
C HIS A 7 2.44 3.37 0.48
N ILE A 8 2.13 4.03 -0.63
CA ILE A 8 2.18 5.49 -0.76
C ILE A 8 1.15 5.97 -1.80
N HIS A 9 0.48 7.11 -1.57
CA HIS A 9 -0.60 7.59 -2.44
C HIS A 9 -0.13 8.70 -3.39
N MET A 10 0.63 8.33 -4.42
CA MET A 10 1.28 9.29 -5.31
C MET A 10 0.32 10.17 -6.10
N THR A 11 -0.91 9.74 -6.37
CA THR A 11 -1.96 10.59 -6.99
C THR A 11 -2.14 11.93 -6.25
N SER A 12 -1.86 11.97 -4.94
CA SER A 12 -1.96 13.16 -4.10
C SER A 12 -0.65 13.97 -3.98
N ARG A 13 0.42 13.53 -4.66
CA ARG A 13 1.80 14.00 -4.48
C ARG A 13 2.35 14.64 -5.75
N THR A 14 3.34 15.52 -5.59
CA THR A 14 3.92 16.27 -6.71
C THR A 14 5.03 15.49 -7.41
N THR A 15 5.51 15.99 -8.54
CA THR A 15 6.71 15.46 -9.21
C THR A 15 7.98 15.67 -8.38
N ASP A 16 8.06 16.75 -7.60
CA ASP A 16 9.18 17.02 -6.69
C ASP A 16 9.36 15.87 -5.69
N ASP A 17 8.26 15.25 -5.24
CA ASP A 17 8.33 14.08 -4.37
C ASP A 17 8.97 12.89 -5.08
N TYR A 18 8.65 12.62 -6.35
CA TYR A 18 9.31 11.55 -7.10
C TYR A 18 10.82 11.81 -7.27
N GLU A 19 11.23 13.05 -7.57
CA GLU A 19 12.65 13.42 -7.65
C GLU A 19 13.38 13.17 -6.32
N ALA A 20 12.78 13.65 -5.22
CA ALA A 20 13.33 13.49 -3.88
C ALA A 20 13.40 12.01 -3.46
N MET A 21 12.36 11.23 -3.75
CA MET A 21 12.30 9.79 -3.48
C MET A 21 13.40 9.06 -4.24
N TYR A 22 13.57 9.33 -5.53
CA TYR A 22 14.62 8.69 -6.33
C TYR A 22 16.02 9.05 -5.80
N ALA A 23 16.27 10.32 -5.47
CA ALA A 23 17.52 10.77 -4.87
C ALA A 23 17.80 10.09 -3.51
N ALA A 24 16.76 9.84 -2.72
CA ALA A 24 16.85 9.15 -1.42
C ALA A 24 17.09 7.63 -1.53
N GLY A 25 16.91 7.03 -2.71
CA GLY A 25 17.14 5.62 -2.97
C GLY A 25 15.87 4.80 -3.21
N VAL A 26 14.69 5.42 -3.28
CA VAL A 26 13.44 4.74 -3.67
C VAL A 26 13.51 4.37 -5.14
N ARG A 27 13.16 3.12 -5.46
CA ARG A 27 13.18 2.58 -6.82
C ARG A 27 11.86 1.92 -7.22
N ALA A 28 11.03 1.58 -6.25
CA ALA A 28 9.71 1.00 -6.49
C ALA A 28 8.71 1.53 -5.46
N VAL A 29 7.45 1.65 -5.87
CA VAL A 29 6.33 2.02 -5.01
C VAL A 29 5.12 1.13 -5.29
N VAL A 30 4.31 0.90 -4.27
CA VAL A 30 2.94 0.41 -4.45
C VAL A 30 1.98 1.50 -3.98
N GLU A 31 1.03 1.85 -4.85
CA GLU A 31 -0.05 2.79 -4.55
C GLU A 31 -1.39 2.06 -4.40
N PRO A 32 -1.92 1.97 -3.17
CA PRO A 32 -3.26 1.46 -2.96
C PRO A 32 -4.30 2.48 -3.42
N SER A 33 -5.36 1.98 -4.06
CA SER A 33 -6.51 2.81 -4.37
C SER A 33 -7.11 3.34 -3.08
N PHE A 34 -7.22 4.66 -3.01
CA PHE A 34 -7.59 5.38 -1.79
C PHE A 34 -8.66 6.45 -2.06
N TRP A 35 -9.09 7.11 -0.99
CA TRP A 35 -10.00 8.25 -1.04
C TRP A 35 -9.43 9.39 -1.89
N LEU A 36 -10.22 9.83 -2.87
CA LEU A 36 -9.83 10.80 -3.90
C LEU A 36 -9.60 12.24 -3.38
N GLY A 37 -9.78 12.51 -2.08
CA GLY A 37 -9.83 13.88 -1.56
C GLY A 37 -11.23 14.51 -1.61
N GLN A 38 -12.20 13.81 -2.20
CA GLN A 38 -13.61 14.21 -2.33
C GLN A 38 -14.50 12.96 -2.29
N PRO A 39 -15.67 12.98 -1.62
CA PRO A 39 -16.61 11.87 -1.68
C PRO A 39 -17.05 11.59 -3.12
N ARG A 40 -16.92 10.33 -3.55
CA ARG A 40 -17.37 9.88 -4.85
C ARG A 40 -18.89 9.96 -4.94
N THR A 41 -19.39 10.36 -6.10
CA THR A 41 -20.84 10.50 -6.36
C THR A 41 -21.36 9.43 -7.31
N SER A 42 -20.45 8.66 -7.94
CA SER A 42 -20.75 7.57 -8.87
C SER A 42 -19.62 6.52 -8.84
N PRO A 43 -19.92 5.23 -9.07
CA PRO A 43 -18.91 4.20 -9.33
C PRO A 43 -17.94 4.56 -10.46
N THR A 44 -18.39 5.33 -11.47
CA THR A 44 -17.56 5.73 -12.63
C THR A 44 -16.28 6.45 -12.21
N THR A 45 -16.31 7.22 -11.12
CA THR A 45 -15.11 7.91 -10.63
C THR A 45 -14.04 6.93 -10.14
N PHE A 46 -14.39 5.73 -9.69
CA PHE A 46 -13.40 4.69 -9.41
C PHE A 46 -12.72 4.23 -10.70
N LEU A 47 -13.47 4.10 -11.79
CA LEU A 47 -12.95 3.61 -13.07
C LEU A 47 -11.88 4.56 -13.62
N ASP A 48 -12.20 5.85 -13.70
CA ASP A 48 -11.25 6.87 -14.16
C ASP A 48 -10.02 6.93 -13.24
N TYR A 49 -10.21 6.74 -11.92
CA TYR A 49 -9.13 6.71 -10.96
C TYR A 49 -8.25 5.45 -11.11
N PHE A 50 -8.84 4.27 -11.29
CA PHE A 50 -8.11 3.03 -11.51
C PHE A 50 -7.33 3.08 -12.83
N ASP A 51 -7.91 3.67 -13.87
CA ASP A 51 -7.24 3.89 -15.15
C ASP A 51 -6.04 4.86 -14.97
N SER A 52 -6.18 5.91 -14.13
CA SER A 52 -5.05 6.77 -13.76
C SER A 52 -3.95 6.01 -13.02
N LEU A 53 -4.29 5.09 -12.10
CA LEU A 53 -3.30 4.26 -11.39
C LEU A 53 -2.61 3.23 -12.29
N LEU A 54 -3.25 2.82 -13.39
CA LEU A 54 -2.71 1.83 -14.32
C LEU A 54 -1.98 2.44 -15.51
N GLY A 55 -2.33 3.67 -15.88
CA GLY A 55 -1.78 4.38 -17.03
C GLY A 55 -0.91 5.55 -16.62
N TRP A 56 -1.55 6.59 -16.09
CA TRP A 56 -0.90 7.88 -15.83
C TRP A 56 0.18 7.81 -14.74
N GLU A 57 -0.09 7.16 -13.61
CA GLU A 57 0.86 7.11 -12.49
C GLU A 57 2.13 6.32 -12.81
N PRO A 58 2.06 5.13 -13.44
CA PRO A 58 3.25 4.44 -13.93
C PRO A 58 4.04 5.24 -14.94
N PHE A 59 3.36 5.92 -15.87
CA PHE A 59 4.00 6.85 -16.79
C PHE A 59 4.75 7.95 -16.03
N ARG A 60 4.09 8.60 -15.07
CA ARG A 60 4.65 9.71 -14.28
C ARG A 60 5.85 9.26 -13.45
N ALA A 61 5.75 8.13 -12.75
CA ALA A 61 6.83 7.58 -11.94
C ALA A 61 8.06 7.17 -12.78
N ALA A 62 7.84 6.61 -13.97
CA ALA A 62 8.91 6.18 -14.86
C ALA A 62 9.78 7.35 -15.36
N GLN A 63 9.23 8.55 -15.50
CA GLN A 63 10.00 9.76 -15.83
C GLN A 63 11.09 10.07 -14.79
N TYR A 64 10.93 9.56 -13.57
CA TYR A 64 11.85 9.74 -12.44
C TYR A 64 12.59 8.45 -12.06
N GLY A 65 12.52 7.40 -12.88
CA GLY A 65 13.24 6.15 -12.62
C GLY A 65 12.65 5.31 -11.48
N ILE A 66 11.36 5.46 -11.17
CA ILE A 66 10.65 4.70 -10.13
C ILE A 66 9.65 3.75 -10.79
N ALA A 67 9.70 2.48 -10.43
CA ALA A 67 8.69 1.50 -10.82
C ALA A 67 7.44 1.70 -9.95
N HIS A 68 6.26 1.78 -10.58
CA HIS A 68 4.99 1.97 -9.90
C HIS A 68 4.10 0.75 -10.12
N HIS A 69 3.50 0.27 -9.04
CA HIS A 69 2.46 -0.74 -9.04
C HIS A 69 1.29 -0.24 -8.22
N CYS A 70 0.13 -0.85 -8.36
CA CYS A 70 -1.03 -0.47 -7.57
C CYS A 70 -1.72 -1.68 -6.93
N THR A 71 -2.52 -1.37 -5.93
CA THR A 71 -3.54 -2.29 -5.41
C THR A 71 -4.89 -1.63 -5.62
N LEU A 72 -5.91 -2.40 -6.01
CA LEU A 72 -7.22 -1.86 -6.34
C LEU A 72 -8.30 -2.50 -5.48
N ALA A 73 -9.21 -1.69 -4.97
CA ALA A 73 -10.26 -2.08 -4.04
C ALA A 73 -11.36 -1.01 -3.91
N LEU A 74 -12.44 -1.40 -3.23
CA LEU A 74 -13.28 -0.49 -2.47
C LEU A 74 -12.66 -0.29 -1.08
N ASN A 75 -12.15 0.92 -0.83
CA ASN A 75 -11.54 1.29 0.46
C ASN A 75 -12.58 1.28 1.60
N PRO A 76 -12.22 0.85 2.83
CA PRO A 76 -13.15 0.81 3.98
C PRO A 76 -13.85 2.15 4.26
N LYS A 77 -13.15 3.27 4.08
CA LYS A 77 -13.73 4.61 4.27
C LYS A 77 -14.92 4.88 3.34
N GLU A 78 -14.91 4.28 2.15
CA GLU A 78 -15.94 4.44 1.13
C GLU A 78 -16.96 3.30 1.13
N ALA A 79 -16.68 2.18 1.81
CA ALA A 79 -17.58 1.02 1.89
C ALA A 79 -18.92 1.31 2.60
N ASN A 80 -18.96 2.35 3.44
CA ASN A 80 -20.18 2.81 4.10
C ASN A 80 -21.13 3.60 3.18
N ASP A 81 -20.70 3.94 1.96
CA ASP A 81 -21.52 4.66 0.99
C ASP A 81 -22.11 3.69 -0.04
N PRO A 82 -23.44 3.46 -0.05
CA PRO A 82 -24.08 2.57 -1.02
C PRO A 82 -23.81 2.94 -2.48
N ARG A 83 -23.47 4.20 -2.77
CA ARG A 83 -23.12 4.65 -4.13
C ARG A 83 -21.78 4.10 -4.61
N CYS A 84 -20.91 3.70 -3.68
CA CYS A 84 -19.60 3.14 -3.98
C CYS A 84 -19.63 1.63 -4.16
N LEU A 85 -20.57 0.92 -3.51
CA LEU A 85 -20.67 -0.54 -3.54
C LEU A 85 -20.64 -1.18 -4.94
N PRO A 86 -21.27 -0.61 -5.99
CA PRO A 86 -21.23 -1.21 -7.33
C PRO A 86 -19.81 -1.33 -7.92
N VAL A 87 -18.80 -0.66 -7.37
CA VAL A 87 -17.40 -0.86 -7.81
C VAL A 87 -16.92 -2.30 -7.57
N LEU A 88 -17.50 -3.02 -6.61
CA LEU A 88 -17.14 -4.42 -6.34
C LEU A 88 -17.39 -5.32 -7.56
N ASP A 89 -18.43 -5.05 -8.34
CA ASP A 89 -18.75 -5.78 -9.57
C ASP A 89 -17.77 -5.44 -10.71
N GLU A 90 -17.12 -4.28 -10.63
CA GLU A 90 -16.15 -3.80 -11.61
C GLU A 90 -14.73 -4.30 -11.32
N LEU A 91 -14.38 -4.60 -10.05
CA LEU A 91 -13.03 -5.02 -9.67
C LEU A 91 -12.48 -6.19 -10.50
N PRO A 92 -13.23 -7.28 -10.82
CA PRO A 92 -12.67 -8.42 -11.54
C PRO A 92 -11.96 -8.07 -12.86
N ARG A 93 -12.46 -7.07 -13.61
CA ARG A 93 -11.82 -6.67 -14.89
C ARG A 93 -10.51 -5.90 -14.70
N TYR A 94 -10.30 -5.31 -13.53
CA TYR A 94 -9.08 -4.62 -13.14
C TYR A 94 -8.08 -5.54 -12.46
N LEU A 95 -8.55 -6.48 -11.63
CA LEU A 95 -7.70 -7.42 -10.90
C LEU A 95 -6.94 -8.41 -11.80
N VAL A 96 -7.19 -8.41 -13.11
CA VAL A 96 -6.41 -9.19 -14.10
C VAL A 96 -5.30 -8.39 -14.79
N LYS A 97 -5.14 -7.10 -14.48
CA LYS A 97 -4.12 -6.24 -15.10
C LYS A 97 -2.74 -6.44 -14.48
N ASP A 98 -1.69 -6.36 -15.31
CA ASP A 98 -0.31 -6.68 -14.91
C ASP A 98 0.24 -5.79 -13.79
N GLN A 99 -0.18 -4.52 -13.70
CA GLN A 99 0.34 -3.61 -12.67
C GLN A 99 -0.41 -3.69 -11.32
N VAL A 100 -1.47 -4.51 -11.24
CA VAL A 100 -2.21 -4.76 -10.00
C VAL A 100 -1.56 -5.91 -9.24
N VAL A 101 -0.87 -5.58 -8.14
CA VAL A 101 -0.05 -6.54 -7.37
C VAL A 101 -0.72 -7.06 -6.10
N ALA A 102 -1.88 -6.53 -5.72
CA ALA A 102 -2.72 -7.04 -4.64
C ALA A 102 -4.15 -6.50 -4.76
N VAL A 103 -5.09 -7.11 -4.04
CA VAL A 103 -6.38 -6.46 -3.71
C VAL A 103 -6.18 -5.59 -2.48
N GLY A 104 -6.46 -4.30 -2.60
CA GLY A 104 -6.19 -3.36 -1.52
C GLY A 104 -6.39 -1.89 -1.91
N GLU A 105 -6.51 -0.98 -0.97
CA GLU A 105 -6.56 -1.23 0.48
C GLU A 105 -7.98 -1.62 0.93
N ILE A 106 -8.15 -2.77 1.60
CA ILE A 106 -9.43 -3.28 2.13
C ILE A 106 -9.38 -3.33 3.66
N GLY A 107 -10.50 -3.41 4.39
CA GLY A 107 -10.44 -3.58 5.84
C GLY A 107 -11.55 -2.85 6.59
N TYR A 108 -11.19 -2.19 7.68
CA TYR A 108 -12.13 -1.44 8.54
C TYR A 108 -11.64 -0.03 8.82
N ASP A 109 -12.55 0.94 8.81
CA ASP A 109 -12.30 2.28 9.37
C ASP A 109 -13.13 2.47 10.65
N SER A 110 -14.43 2.13 10.58
CA SER A 110 -15.40 2.28 11.67
C SER A 110 -16.03 0.95 12.13
N MET A 111 -15.57 -0.20 11.63
CA MET A 111 -16.03 -1.55 11.97
C MET A 111 -17.54 -1.76 11.75
N THR A 112 -18.07 -1.24 10.65
CA THR A 112 -19.50 -1.37 10.33
C THR A 112 -19.81 -2.71 9.64
N PRO A 113 -21.08 -3.16 9.62
CA PRO A 113 -21.48 -4.33 8.83
C PRO A 113 -21.20 -4.18 7.32
N ALA A 114 -21.21 -2.95 6.80
CA ALA A 114 -20.91 -2.70 5.39
C ALA A 114 -19.41 -2.90 5.10
N GLU A 115 -18.53 -2.43 5.99
CA GLU A 115 -17.09 -2.70 5.91
C GLU A 115 -16.79 -4.20 6.05
N ASP A 116 -17.48 -4.90 6.96
CA ASP A 116 -17.33 -6.35 7.18
C ASP A 116 -17.68 -7.15 5.91
N ALA A 117 -18.83 -6.85 5.30
CA ALA A 117 -19.26 -7.47 4.05
C ALA A 117 -18.30 -7.15 2.90
N ALA A 118 -17.83 -5.90 2.78
CA ALA A 118 -16.91 -5.49 1.75
C ALA A 118 -15.51 -6.13 1.90
N LEU A 119 -15.01 -6.29 3.14
CA LEU A 119 -13.76 -6.99 3.42
C LEU A 119 -13.87 -8.46 3.00
N ALA A 120 -14.92 -9.17 3.43
CA ALA A 120 -15.12 -10.57 3.09
C ALA A 120 -15.21 -10.80 1.57
N ALA A 121 -15.99 -9.97 0.87
CA ALA A 121 -16.12 -10.04 -0.59
C ALA A 121 -14.79 -9.82 -1.32
N GLN A 122 -13.98 -8.87 -0.86
CA GLN A 122 -12.71 -8.55 -1.52
C GLN A 122 -11.59 -9.53 -1.19
N LEU A 123 -11.61 -10.17 -0.01
CA LEU A 123 -10.73 -11.31 0.28
C LEU A 123 -11.07 -12.51 -0.61
N GLN A 124 -12.35 -12.74 -0.90
CA GLN A 124 -12.77 -13.74 -1.87
C GLN A 124 -12.25 -13.41 -3.28
N LEU A 125 -12.36 -12.15 -3.73
CA LEU A 125 -11.77 -11.71 -5.00
C LEU A 125 -10.25 -11.91 -5.04
N ALA A 126 -9.54 -11.62 -3.95
CA ALA A 126 -8.10 -11.86 -3.87
C ALA A 126 -7.75 -13.34 -4.07
N ALA A 127 -8.50 -14.24 -3.44
CA ALA A 127 -8.33 -15.68 -3.61
C ALA A 127 -8.63 -16.15 -5.04
N GLU A 128 -9.72 -15.69 -5.65
CA GLU A 128 -10.14 -16.05 -7.01
C GLU A 128 -9.15 -15.59 -8.09
N HIS A 129 -8.51 -14.44 -7.87
CA HIS A 129 -7.53 -13.87 -8.79
C HIS A 129 -6.07 -14.23 -8.43
N GLU A 130 -5.87 -15.10 -7.45
CA GLU A 130 -4.56 -15.54 -6.95
C GLU A 130 -3.64 -14.39 -6.49
N LEU A 131 -4.23 -13.28 -6.06
CA LEU A 131 -3.55 -12.08 -5.59
C LEU A 131 -3.38 -12.09 -4.07
N PRO A 132 -2.30 -11.50 -3.52
CA PRO A 132 -2.26 -11.16 -2.10
C PRO A 132 -3.25 -10.04 -1.77
N ALA A 133 -3.47 -9.79 -0.48
CA ALA A 133 -4.35 -8.73 0.01
C ALA A 133 -3.62 -7.75 0.94
N LEU A 134 -3.79 -6.45 0.71
CA LEU A 134 -3.35 -5.38 1.59
C LEU A 134 -4.54 -4.91 2.44
N VAL A 135 -4.45 -5.13 3.76
CA VAL A 135 -5.57 -4.97 4.68
C VAL A 135 -5.28 -3.88 5.72
N HIS A 136 -6.09 -2.83 5.69
CA HIS A 136 -6.14 -1.74 6.65
C HIS A 136 -6.65 -2.20 8.00
N THR A 137 -5.92 -1.86 9.07
CA THR A 137 -6.42 -1.96 10.44
C THR A 137 -6.90 -0.58 10.92
N PRO A 138 -8.06 -0.51 11.62
CA PRO A 138 -8.75 0.75 11.87
C PRO A 138 -7.94 1.70 12.77
N HIS A 139 -8.22 2.99 12.70
CA HIS A 139 -7.54 4.00 13.53
C HIS A 139 -7.98 3.99 15.00
N ARG A 140 -9.22 3.56 15.29
CA ARG A 140 -9.81 3.49 16.63
C ARG A 140 -9.99 2.03 17.04
N ASP A 141 -9.95 1.75 18.34
CA ASP A 141 -10.10 0.41 18.91
C ASP A 141 -9.22 -0.66 18.21
N LYS A 142 -7.99 -0.27 17.85
CA LYS A 142 -7.04 -1.02 16.99
C LYS A 142 -6.95 -2.51 17.28
N LEU A 143 -6.90 -2.90 18.57
CA LEU A 143 -6.77 -4.30 18.94
C LEU A 143 -8.05 -5.10 18.66
N ALA A 144 -9.22 -4.52 18.92
CA ALA A 144 -10.49 -5.16 18.59
C ALA A 144 -10.68 -5.25 17.07
N GLY A 145 -10.35 -4.17 16.36
CA GLY A 145 -10.35 -4.14 14.90
C GLY A 145 -9.43 -5.20 14.29
N LEU A 146 -8.18 -5.27 14.75
CA LEU A 146 -7.22 -6.29 14.33
C LEU A 146 -7.76 -7.71 14.55
N ARG A 147 -8.31 -8.01 15.72
CA ARG A 147 -8.86 -9.34 16.02
C ARG A 147 -9.98 -9.70 15.06
N ARG A 148 -10.91 -8.77 14.82
CA ARG A 148 -11.97 -9.00 13.83
C ARG A 148 -11.41 -9.20 12.42
N THR A 149 -10.42 -8.39 12.00
CA THR A 149 -9.73 -8.56 10.71
C THR A 149 -9.14 -9.96 10.59
N VAL A 150 -8.42 -10.43 11.62
CA VAL A 150 -7.82 -11.77 11.64
C VAL A 150 -8.88 -12.86 11.57
N ASP A 151 -10.02 -12.68 12.23
CA ASP A 151 -11.14 -13.62 12.15
C ASP A 151 -11.72 -13.69 10.74
N VAL A 152 -11.95 -12.55 10.06
CA VAL A 152 -12.42 -12.55 8.66
C VAL A 152 -11.39 -13.20 7.72
N VAL A 153 -10.11 -12.94 7.92
CA VAL A 153 -9.04 -13.60 7.13
C VAL A 153 -9.11 -15.12 7.30
N ARG A 154 -9.31 -15.63 8.53
CA ARG A 154 -9.47 -17.06 8.80
C ARG A 154 -10.75 -17.66 8.21
N GLU A 155 -11.81 -16.87 8.12
CA GLU A 155 -13.09 -17.25 7.49
C GLU A 155 -12.98 -17.29 5.95
N SER A 156 -12.01 -16.56 5.37
CA SER A 156 -11.82 -16.43 3.93
C SER A 156 -11.06 -17.61 3.31
N ALA A 157 -11.15 -17.74 1.98
CA ALA A 157 -10.35 -18.70 1.22
C ALA A 157 -8.87 -18.28 1.06
N LEU A 158 -8.50 -17.05 1.44
CA LEU A 158 -7.15 -16.53 1.31
C LEU A 158 -6.30 -16.92 2.52
N SER A 159 -5.17 -17.58 2.26
CA SER A 159 -4.25 -17.99 3.32
C SER A 159 -3.64 -16.76 4.03
N PRO A 160 -3.46 -16.79 5.37
CA PRO A 160 -2.86 -15.68 6.12
C PRO A 160 -1.51 -15.21 5.57
N ASP A 161 -0.69 -16.11 5.03
CA ASP A 161 0.62 -15.78 4.47
C ASP A 161 0.58 -14.99 3.14
N ARG A 162 -0.62 -14.78 2.59
CA ARG A 162 -0.91 -13.88 1.46
C ARG A 162 -1.57 -12.56 1.88
N VAL A 163 -1.69 -12.30 3.19
CA VAL A 163 -2.29 -11.09 3.75
C VAL A 163 -1.23 -10.22 4.39
N LEU A 164 -1.25 -8.92 4.07
CA LEU A 164 -0.49 -7.87 4.74
C LEU A 164 -1.45 -7.06 5.62
N LEU A 165 -1.30 -7.19 6.93
CA LEU A 165 -2.02 -6.35 7.90
C LEU A 165 -1.23 -5.06 8.07
N ASP A 166 -1.76 -3.94 7.60
CA ASP A 166 -1.08 -2.65 7.62
C ASP A 166 -1.56 -1.74 8.75
N HIS A 167 -0.81 -0.67 8.97
CA HIS A 167 -1.03 0.35 9.99
C HIS A 167 -0.93 -0.19 11.42
N LEU A 168 -0.14 -1.26 11.60
CA LEU A 168 0.15 -1.84 12.90
C LEU A 168 0.95 -0.87 13.79
N ASN A 169 0.95 -1.16 15.08
CA ASN A 169 1.72 -0.45 16.10
C ASN A 169 2.12 -1.41 17.23
N GLU A 170 2.67 -0.89 18.31
CA GLU A 170 3.16 -1.66 19.46
C GLU A 170 2.06 -2.47 20.14
N THR A 171 0.81 -2.02 20.08
CA THR A 171 -0.31 -2.70 20.73
C THR A 171 -0.87 -3.85 19.89
N THR A 172 -0.64 -3.85 18.57
CA THR A 172 -1.17 -4.84 17.63
C THR A 172 -0.12 -5.83 17.11
N VAL A 173 1.17 -5.45 17.08
CA VAL A 173 2.24 -6.24 16.44
C VAL A 173 2.32 -7.68 16.92
N LYS A 174 2.14 -7.93 18.22
CA LYS A 174 2.23 -9.29 18.77
C LYS A 174 1.14 -10.20 18.20
N GLU A 175 -0.12 -9.78 18.27
CA GLU A 175 -1.25 -10.57 17.76
C GLU A 175 -1.24 -10.69 16.23
N ALA A 176 -0.83 -9.62 15.54
CA ALA A 176 -0.66 -9.65 14.09
C ALA A 176 0.41 -10.67 13.69
N LYS A 177 1.55 -10.72 14.40
CA LYS A 177 2.61 -11.71 14.15
C LYS A 177 2.15 -13.14 14.42
N ASP A 178 1.43 -13.36 15.51
CA ASP A 178 0.88 -14.68 15.88
C ASP A 178 -0.16 -15.19 14.86
N SER A 179 -0.73 -14.32 14.01
CA SER A 179 -1.70 -14.70 12.97
C SER A 179 -1.09 -15.39 11.74
N GLY A 180 0.23 -15.26 11.53
CA GLY A 180 0.92 -15.74 10.32
C GLY A 180 0.87 -14.80 9.12
N CYS A 181 0.20 -13.65 9.23
CA CYS A 181 0.18 -12.59 8.22
C CYS A 181 1.51 -11.84 8.13
N TRP A 182 1.68 -11.10 7.04
CA TRP A 182 2.73 -10.08 6.91
C TRP A 182 2.35 -8.81 7.70
N LEU A 183 3.37 -8.08 8.15
CA LEU A 183 3.23 -6.97 9.09
C LEU A 183 3.58 -5.65 8.41
N GLY A 184 2.59 -4.78 8.22
CA GLY A 184 2.76 -3.45 7.63
C GLY A 184 2.73 -2.35 8.67
N PHE A 185 3.69 -1.42 8.57
CA PHE A 185 3.81 -0.28 9.46
C PHE A 185 3.98 1.01 8.66
N SER A 186 3.03 1.92 8.86
CA SER A 186 3.09 3.26 8.29
C SER A 186 3.73 4.24 9.25
N VAL A 187 4.87 4.78 8.84
CA VAL A 187 5.56 5.85 9.55
C VAL A 187 5.05 7.18 9.02
N TYR A 188 4.05 7.73 9.70
CA TYR A 188 3.29 8.88 9.26
C TYR A 188 3.18 9.90 10.41
N PRO A 189 3.47 11.20 10.17
CA PRO A 189 3.51 12.21 11.22
C PRO A 189 2.24 12.31 12.08
N ASP A 190 2.43 12.59 13.37
CA ASP A 190 1.42 12.96 14.38
C ASP A 190 0.33 11.92 14.72
N THR A 191 0.00 10.99 13.81
CA THR A 191 -1.21 10.17 13.90
C THR A 191 -0.95 8.65 13.88
N LYS A 192 0.19 8.19 13.35
CA LYS A 192 0.52 6.76 13.26
C LYS A 192 1.80 6.43 14.07
N MET A 193 2.78 5.83 13.41
CA MET A 193 4.10 5.50 13.98
C MET A 193 5.12 6.57 13.62
N ASP A 194 6.21 6.62 14.39
CA ASP A 194 7.43 7.36 14.04
C ASP A 194 8.61 6.39 13.87
N GLU A 195 9.74 6.92 13.42
CA GLU A 195 10.95 6.17 13.12
C GLU A 195 11.50 5.42 14.36
N GLU A 196 11.54 6.07 15.53
CA GLU A 196 12.07 5.47 16.76
C GLU A 196 11.22 4.29 17.22
N ARG A 197 9.90 4.46 17.20
CA ARG A 197 8.93 3.41 17.53
C ARG A 197 9.01 2.25 16.55
N MET A 198 9.18 2.52 15.25
CA MET A 198 9.38 1.47 14.26
C MET A 198 10.66 0.66 14.52
N VAL A 199 11.78 1.33 14.79
CA VAL A 199 13.05 0.64 15.10
C VAL A 199 12.96 -0.17 16.39
N ALA A 200 12.26 0.34 17.42
CA ALA A 200 11.99 -0.42 18.64
C ALA A 200 11.19 -1.70 18.37
N ILE A 201 10.17 -1.64 17.51
CA ILE A 201 9.40 -2.82 17.07
C ILE A 201 10.30 -3.82 16.36
N LEU A 202 11.13 -3.39 15.41
CA LEU A 202 12.06 -4.28 14.70
C LEU A 202 13.04 -4.94 15.66
N ARG A 203 13.52 -4.24 16.68
CA ARG A 203 14.43 -4.78 17.69
C ARG A 203 13.76 -5.84 18.57
N ALA A 204 12.49 -5.62 18.93
CA ALA A 204 11.73 -6.53 19.79
C ALA A 204 11.16 -7.74 19.05
N HIS A 205 10.75 -7.57 17.79
CA HIS A 205 10.00 -8.56 17.03
C HIS A 205 10.74 -9.13 15.81
N GLY A 206 11.88 -8.58 15.44
CA GLY A 206 12.68 -9.02 14.29
C GLY A 206 12.21 -8.41 12.95
N PRO A 207 13.07 -8.43 11.91
CA PRO A 207 12.80 -7.84 10.61
C PRO A 207 12.06 -8.75 9.64
N GLU A 208 11.82 -10.03 9.96
CA GLU A 208 11.19 -10.98 9.05
C GLU A 208 9.72 -10.64 8.79
N ARG A 209 9.31 -10.63 7.51
CA ARG A 209 7.93 -10.35 7.08
C ARG A 209 7.38 -9.00 7.55
N VAL A 210 8.26 -8.02 7.75
CA VAL A 210 7.91 -6.64 8.09
C VAL A 210 8.07 -5.74 6.88
N LEU A 211 7.03 -4.98 6.55
CA LEU A 211 7.03 -3.93 5.53
C LEU A 211 6.86 -2.59 6.22
N VAL A 212 7.70 -1.62 5.85
CA VAL A 212 7.65 -0.25 6.35
C VAL A 212 7.33 0.68 5.20
N ASN A 213 6.33 1.52 5.37
CA ASN A 213 5.85 2.45 4.35
C ASN A 213 5.70 3.87 4.88
N SER A 214 5.66 4.84 3.96
CA SER A 214 5.38 6.23 4.30
C SER A 214 3.89 6.51 4.49
N ALA A 215 3.03 5.79 3.76
CA ALA A 215 1.61 6.10 3.60
C ALA A 215 1.37 7.59 3.31
N ALA A 216 2.31 8.24 2.59
CA ALA A 216 2.19 9.66 2.30
C ALA A 216 1.00 9.92 1.38
N ASP A 217 0.18 10.89 1.75
CA ASP A 217 -1.10 11.21 1.14
C ASP A 217 -1.36 12.73 1.13
N TRP A 218 -2.63 13.12 1.00
CA TRP A 218 -3.16 14.48 1.05
C TRP A 218 -2.75 15.30 2.29
N GLY A 219 -2.47 14.64 3.41
CA GLY A 219 -2.14 15.28 4.67
C GLY A 219 -0.70 15.80 4.73
N ARG A 220 -0.33 16.35 5.89
CA ARG A 220 1.06 16.75 6.18
C ARG A 220 1.92 15.50 6.36
N SER A 221 2.35 14.93 5.25
CA SER A 221 3.06 13.66 5.16
C SER A 221 4.37 13.78 4.37
N ASP A 222 5.29 12.85 4.61
CA ASP A 222 6.65 12.88 4.10
C ASP A 222 6.95 11.58 3.33
N PRO A 223 7.24 11.64 2.01
CA PRO A 223 7.47 10.48 1.19
C PRO A 223 8.85 9.84 1.45
N LEU A 224 9.70 10.47 2.24
CA LEU A 224 11.05 9.99 2.58
C LEU A 224 11.10 9.25 3.91
N LYS A 225 9.94 8.94 4.52
CA LYS A 225 9.88 8.25 5.82
C LYS A 225 10.54 6.87 5.80
N THR A 226 10.41 6.12 4.72
CA THR A 226 11.12 4.84 4.54
C THR A 226 12.64 5.01 4.57
N ARG A 227 13.16 6.10 3.98
CA ARG A 227 14.59 6.44 4.06
C ARG A 227 15.03 6.80 5.47
N LYS A 228 14.24 7.61 6.18
CA LYS A 228 14.55 8.01 7.56
C LYS A 228 14.58 6.82 8.52
N VAL A 229 13.68 5.86 8.34
CA VAL A 229 13.73 4.58 9.07
C VAL A 229 15.03 3.83 8.75
N ALA A 230 15.43 3.76 7.47
CA ALA A 230 16.68 3.12 7.06
C ALA A 230 17.90 3.69 7.78
N ASP A 231 18.01 5.02 7.79
CA ASP A 231 19.13 5.72 8.40
C ASP A 231 19.15 5.52 9.91
N LEU A 232 17.98 5.54 10.56
CA LEU A 232 17.88 5.27 11.99
C LEU A 232 18.20 3.80 12.32
N MET A 233 17.75 2.83 11.52
CA MET A 233 18.12 1.42 11.68
C MET A 233 19.65 1.25 11.72
N LEU A 234 20.37 1.86 10.77
CA LEU A 234 21.84 1.81 10.72
C LEU A 234 22.47 2.48 11.95
N ALA A 235 21.97 3.66 12.34
CA ALA A 235 22.45 4.38 13.52
C ALA A 235 22.25 3.58 14.82
N GLU A 236 21.19 2.77 14.87
CA GLU A 236 20.80 1.93 16.00
C GLU A 236 21.42 0.52 15.97
N GLY A 237 22.36 0.28 15.05
CA GLY A 237 23.19 -0.93 15.00
C GLY A 237 22.60 -2.11 14.23
N PHE A 238 21.54 -1.90 13.43
CA PHE A 238 21.13 -2.88 12.43
C PHE A 238 22.16 -2.95 11.31
N THR A 239 22.31 -4.11 10.68
CA THR A 239 23.22 -4.29 9.56
C THR A 239 22.61 -3.77 8.26
N GLU A 240 23.45 -3.54 7.25
CA GLU A 240 22.96 -3.25 5.90
C GLU A 240 22.07 -4.37 5.33
N ASP A 241 22.31 -5.64 5.71
CA ASP A 241 21.45 -6.77 5.32
C ASP A 241 20.06 -6.65 5.94
N ASP A 242 19.97 -6.26 7.21
CA ASP A 242 18.69 -6.05 7.89
C ASP A 242 17.90 -4.92 7.24
N VAL A 243 18.57 -3.82 6.88
CA VAL A 243 17.95 -2.69 6.18
C VAL A 243 17.46 -3.10 4.79
N ASP A 244 18.28 -3.80 4.00
CA ASP A 244 17.85 -4.33 2.69
C ASP A 244 16.72 -5.36 2.83
N ARG A 245 16.67 -6.11 3.94
CA ARG A 245 15.55 -7.02 4.24
C ARG A 245 14.25 -6.26 4.35
N VAL A 246 14.20 -5.28 5.25
CA VAL A 246 12.97 -4.54 5.59
C VAL A 246 12.52 -3.65 4.43
N LEU A 247 13.46 -2.93 3.81
CA LEU A 247 13.12 -1.89 2.83
C LEU A 247 13.16 -2.36 1.38
N TRP A 248 13.55 -3.61 1.12
CA TRP A 248 13.55 -4.15 -0.24
C TRP A 248 13.03 -5.58 -0.31
N ARG A 249 13.73 -6.54 0.31
CA ARG A 249 13.43 -7.96 0.11
C ARG A 249 12.05 -8.35 0.62
N ASN A 250 11.59 -7.79 1.75
CA ASN A 250 10.26 -8.07 2.29
C ASN A 250 9.14 -7.53 1.38
N PRO A 251 9.13 -6.24 0.98
CA PRO A 251 8.20 -5.73 -0.04
C PRO A 251 8.19 -6.55 -1.33
N VAL A 252 9.38 -6.88 -1.86
CA VAL A 252 9.51 -7.69 -3.07
C VAL A 252 8.93 -9.10 -2.88
N ALA A 253 9.20 -9.72 -1.72
CA ALA A 253 8.70 -11.06 -1.42
C ALA A 253 7.17 -11.08 -1.28
N PHE A 254 6.58 -10.09 -0.62
CA PHE A 254 5.13 -10.00 -0.45
C PHE A 254 4.41 -9.70 -1.77
N TYR A 255 4.74 -8.60 -2.44
CA TYR A 255 4.07 -8.24 -3.69
C TYR A 255 4.45 -9.16 -4.86
N GLY A 256 5.58 -9.85 -4.77
CA GLY A 256 5.96 -10.93 -5.68
C GLY A 256 5.01 -12.13 -5.64
N LEU A 257 4.23 -12.32 -4.57
CA LEU A 257 3.20 -13.37 -4.48
C LEU A 257 2.11 -13.25 -5.57
N SER A 258 1.95 -12.05 -6.14
CA SER A 258 1.06 -11.82 -7.28
C SER A 258 1.55 -12.47 -8.59
N GLY A 259 2.85 -12.76 -8.70
CA GLY A 259 3.49 -13.14 -9.96
C GLY A 259 3.64 -12.00 -10.98
N ARG A 260 3.27 -10.76 -10.62
CA ARG A 260 3.18 -9.63 -11.55
C ARG A 260 4.13 -8.48 -11.25
N LEU A 261 4.83 -8.53 -10.12
CA LEU A 261 5.77 -7.49 -9.72
C LEU A 261 6.92 -7.36 -10.73
N ASN A 262 6.98 -6.24 -11.46
CA ASN A 262 8.07 -5.88 -12.35
C ASN A 262 8.84 -4.66 -11.81
N LEU A 263 10.08 -4.89 -11.35
CA LEU A 263 10.92 -3.84 -10.77
C LEU A 263 11.78 -3.10 -11.80
N ARG A 264 11.66 -3.44 -13.09
CA ARG A 264 12.35 -2.71 -14.16
C ARG A 264 11.52 -1.48 -14.54
N VAL A 265 12.20 -0.35 -14.67
CA VAL A 265 11.61 0.87 -15.22
C VAL A 265 11.98 0.90 -16.70
N ASP A 266 10.98 0.65 -17.53
CA ASP A 266 11.16 0.75 -18.98
C ASP A 266 11.18 2.21 -19.40
N THR A 267 11.89 2.51 -20.49
CA THR A 267 11.83 3.84 -21.10
C THR A 267 10.42 4.08 -21.61
N THR A 268 9.77 5.12 -21.11
CA THR A 268 8.43 5.51 -21.52
C THR A 268 8.51 6.59 -22.60
N ASP A 269 7.43 6.73 -23.37
CA ASP A 269 7.27 7.87 -24.29
C ASP A 269 7.30 9.20 -23.53
N THR A 270 7.39 10.32 -24.25
CA THR A 270 7.32 11.66 -23.65
C THR A 270 5.90 12.08 -23.27
N THR A 271 4.90 11.31 -23.70
CA THR A 271 3.48 11.57 -23.48
C THR A 271 2.70 10.30 -23.15
N HIS A 272 1.62 10.43 -22.40
CA HIS A 272 0.62 9.40 -22.14
C HIS A 272 -0.74 9.86 -22.65
N GLU A 273 -1.26 9.20 -23.67
CA GLU A 273 -2.53 9.56 -24.35
C GLU A 273 -2.58 11.05 -24.77
N GLY A 274 -1.44 11.58 -25.22
CA GLY A 274 -1.29 12.99 -25.62
C GLY A 274 -1.08 13.98 -24.46
N ASN A 275 -1.06 13.52 -23.22
CA ASN A 275 -0.75 14.33 -22.03
C ASN A 275 0.74 14.24 -21.68
N SER A 276 1.32 15.31 -21.12
CA SER A 276 2.73 15.36 -20.67
C SER A 276 2.86 15.95 -19.28
N ILE A 277 3.92 15.58 -18.56
CA ILE A 277 4.32 16.24 -17.31
C ILE A 277 5.00 17.60 -17.57
N LEU A 278 5.46 17.86 -18.79
CA LEU A 278 6.04 19.13 -19.20
C LEU A 278 4.92 20.15 -19.41
N ARG A 279 4.90 21.23 -18.64
CA ARG A 279 4.00 22.37 -18.87
C ARG A 279 4.74 23.49 -19.61
N GLY A 280 4.23 23.86 -20.78
CA GLY A 280 4.67 25.06 -21.50
C GLY A 280 5.54 24.83 -22.75
N GLY A 281 6.03 23.60 -22.97
CA GLY A 281 6.65 23.15 -24.23
C GLY A 281 7.97 23.85 -24.60
N GLU A 282 9.02 23.05 -24.79
CA GLU A 282 9.78 23.09 -26.04
C GLU A 282 9.80 21.69 -26.63
#